data_AF-A0A4R3EY24-F1
#
_entry.id   AF-A0A4R3EY24-F1
#
_cell.length_a   1.000
_cell.length_b   1.000
_cell.length_c   1.000
_cell.angle_alpha   90.00
_cell.angle_beta   90.00
_cell.angle_gamma   90.00
#
_symmetry.space_group_name_H-M   'P 1'
#
loop_
_entity.id
_entity.type
_entity.pdbx_description
1 polymer ?
#
loop_
_entity_poly.entity_id
_entity_poly.type
_entity_poly.pdbx_seq_one_letter_code
_entity_poly.pdbx_strand_id
1 'polypeptide(L)'
;MIDQEDEIARRERDTTKLFPRSPDRSTMKAYLVGGGIASLAAAAFLIRDGHLHGHNITIFEELDRLGGSLDASGSADKGYILRGGRMFEEHYRCTFDLFSSIPTLDGSQTVSQEILQWNEVVRTASKARLVRNGQAIDRPPFGLAERHILALERLAIEPETLLAATCIQDHFEASFFETNFWLMWCTTFAFQPWHSAVEFKRYLLRFVHMIDGFNELKGIMRTVFNQQDSLVRPLKAWLDEHGVRCVLDATVKRSMSGPVRRSR
;
A
#
# COMPACT_ATOMS: atom_id res chain seq x y z
N MET A 1 44.12 -36.80 -10.32
CA MET A 1 43.92 -35.47 -9.68
C MET A 1 43.75 -34.34 -10.70
N ILE A 2 43.98 -34.56 -12.00
CA ILE A 2 43.75 -33.57 -13.07
C ILE A 2 42.35 -33.73 -13.71
N ASP A 3 41.76 -34.93 -13.68
CA ASP A 3 40.44 -35.18 -14.29
C ASP A 3 39.23 -34.65 -13.50
N GLN A 4 39.33 -34.46 -12.18
CA GLN A 4 38.20 -33.98 -11.36
C GLN A 4 37.98 -32.47 -11.48
N GLU A 5 39.04 -31.67 -11.61
CA GLU A 5 38.91 -30.21 -11.79
C GLU A 5 38.35 -29.85 -13.17
N ASP A 6 38.70 -30.62 -14.20
CA ASP A 6 38.18 -30.43 -15.55
C ASP A 6 36.70 -30.85 -15.67
N GLU A 7 36.26 -31.84 -14.90
CA GLU A 7 34.86 -32.28 -14.84
C GLU A 7 33.98 -31.29 -14.07
N ILE A 8 34.50 -30.68 -12.99
CA ILE A 8 33.83 -29.60 -12.25
C ILE A 8 33.72 -28.34 -13.11
N ALA A 9 34.80 -27.94 -13.80
CA ALA A 9 34.78 -26.79 -14.72
C ALA A 9 33.90 -27.02 -15.96
N ARG A 10 33.66 -28.28 -16.38
CA ARG A 10 32.68 -28.60 -17.43
C ARG A 10 31.24 -28.56 -16.91
N ARG A 11 30.98 -29.01 -15.69
CA ARG A 11 29.66 -28.91 -15.04
C ARG A 11 29.27 -27.46 -14.75
N GLU A 12 30.21 -26.61 -14.32
CA GLU A 12 29.95 -25.17 -14.10
C GLU A 12 29.72 -24.39 -15.40
N ARG A 13 30.33 -24.83 -16.52
CA ARG A 13 30.07 -24.25 -17.86
C ARG A 13 28.73 -24.68 -18.47
N ASP A 14 28.13 -25.76 -17.96
CA ASP A 14 26.86 -26.29 -18.46
C ASP A 14 25.65 -25.75 -17.68
N THR A 15 25.83 -25.32 -16.42
CA THR A 15 24.77 -24.64 -15.65
C THR A 15 24.44 -23.24 -16.19
N THR A 16 25.38 -22.58 -16.87
CA THR A 16 25.13 -21.29 -17.54
C THR A 16 24.21 -21.40 -18.76
N LYS A 17 24.03 -22.62 -19.31
CA LYS A 17 23.13 -22.88 -20.44
C LYS A 17 21.71 -23.27 -20.02
N LEU A 18 21.48 -23.59 -18.74
CA LEU A 18 20.21 -24.11 -18.25
C LEU A 18 19.22 -23.00 -17.88
N PHE A 19 19.68 -21.76 -17.74
CA PHE A 19 18.82 -20.60 -17.54
C PHE A 19 18.73 -19.84 -18.87
N PRO A 20 17.52 -19.65 -19.45
CA PRO A 20 17.39 -18.76 -20.60
C PRO A 20 18.00 -17.41 -20.22
N ARG A 21 18.87 -16.88 -21.09
CA ARG A 21 19.39 -15.51 -20.94
C ARG A 21 18.19 -14.60 -20.67
N SER A 22 18.25 -13.85 -19.56
CA SER A 22 17.28 -12.81 -19.26
C SER A 22 17.07 -12.00 -20.54
N PRO A 23 15.84 -11.81 -21.02
CA PRO A 23 15.60 -11.09 -22.26
C PRO A 23 16.26 -9.71 -22.18
N ASP A 24 16.95 -9.30 -23.24
CA ASP A 24 17.53 -7.96 -23.31
C ASP A 24 16.41 -6.92 -23.25
N ARG A 25 16.35 -6.20 -22.14
CA ARG A 25 15.34 -5.15 -21.87
C ARG A 25 15.90 -3.75 -22.07
N SER A 26 17.12 -3.61 -22.61
CA SER A 26 17.77 -2.31 -22.81
C SER A 26 16.95 -1.35 -23.69
N THR A 27 16.11 -1.88 -24.59
CA THR A 27 15.24 -1.08 -25.46
C THR A 27 13.80 -0.93 -24.95
N MET A 28 13.42 -1.67 -23.91
CA MET A 28 12.06 -1.63 -23.38
C MET A 28 11.84 -0.30 -22.66
N LYS A 29 10.68 0.32 -22.86
CA LYS A 29 10.29 1.57 -22.19
C LYS A 29 9.04 1.36 -21.35
N ALA A 30 8.99 2.00 -20.19
CA ALA A 30 7.82 1.99 -19.31
C ALA A 30 7.32 3.43 -19.12
N TYR A 31 6.00 3.59 -19.26
CA TYR A 31 5.32 4.86 -19.06
C TYR A 31 4.25 4.66 -18.00
N LEU A 32 4.33 5.45 -16.93
CA LEU A 32 3.49 5.35 -15.74
C LEU A 32 2.69 6.65 -15.62
N VAL A 33 1.37 6.54 -15.45
CA VAL A 33 0.46 7.68 -15.41
C VAL A 33 -0.02 7.90 -13.97
N GLY A 34 0.21 9.10 -13.46
CA GLY A 34 0.05 9.48 -12.06
C GLY A 34 1.34 9.30 -11.27
N GLY A 35 1.72 10.27 -10.46
CA GLY A 35 2.90 10.31 -9.60
C GLY A 35 2.62 9.86 -8.16
N GLY A 36 1.57 9.08 -7.94
CA GLY A 36 1.25 8.47 -6.65
C GLY A 36 2.08 7.20 -6.36
N ILE A 37 1.90 6.66 -5.14
CA ILE A 37 2.69 5.51 -4.65
C ILE A 37 2.66 4.29 -5.57
N ALA A 38 1.55 4.05 -6.29
CA ALA A 38 1.44 2.91 -7.20
C ALA A 38 2.48 2.98 -8.35
N SER A 39 2.59 4.13 -9.01
CA SER A 39 3.57 4.33 -10.09
C SER A 39 5.00 4.36 -9.56
N LEU A 40 5.23 5.00 -8.41
CA LEU A 40 6.56 5.03 -7.80
C LEU A 40 7.04 3.62 -7.42
N ALA A 41 6.17 2.82 -6.81
CA ALA A 41 6.44 1.43 -6.50
C ALA A 41 6.67 0.59 -7.76
N ALA A 42 5.82 0.76 -8.79
CA ALA A 42 5.99 0.06 -10.06
C ALA A 42 7.34 0.38 -10.71
N ALA A 43 7.78 1.64 -10.70
CA ALA A 43 9.10 2.03 -11.19
C ALA A 43 10.22 1.35 -10.41
N ALA A 44 10.13 1.32 -9.08
CA ALA A 44 11.12 0.64 -8.24
C ALA A 44 11.20 -0.86 -8.52
N PHE A 45 10.07 -1.56 -8.60
CA PHE A 45 10.06 -2.99 -8.94
C PHE A 45 10.56 -3.26 -10.38
N LEU A 46 10.23 -2.39 -11.34
CA LEU A 46 10.76 -2.50 -12.72
C LEU A 46 12.29 -2.40 -12.76
N ILE A 47 12.89 -1.57 -11.90
CA ILE A 47 14.34 -1.44 -11.79
C ILE A 47 14.91 -2.64 -11.02
N ARG A 48 14.44 -2.85 -9.79
CA ARG A 48 15.00 -3.80 -8.83
C ARG A 48 14.85 -5.26 -9.30
N ASP A 49 13.63 -5.62 -9.72
CA ASP A 49 13.26 -7.00 -10.03
C ASP A 49 13.10 -7.21 -11.55
N GLY A 50 12.69 -6.17 -12.27
CA GLY A 50 12.56 -6.19 -13.72
C GLY A 50 13.86 -5.90 -14.48
N HIS A 51 14.91 -5.45 -13.79
CA HIS A 51 16.21 -5.05 -14.35
C HIS A 51 16.12 -4.04 -15.50
N LEU A 52 15.08 -3.19 -15.49
CA LEU A 52 14.91 -2.13 -16.46
C LEU A 52 15.76 -0.93 -16.05
N HIS A 53 16.51 -0.35 -16.99
CA HIS A 53 17.25 0.88 -16.70
C HIS A 53 16.28 2.03 -16.39
N GLY A 54 16.51 2.77 -15.30
CA GLY A 54 15.58 3.81 -14.88
C GLY A 54 15.36 4.91 -15.92
N HIS A 55 16.37 5.23 -16.75
CA HIS A 55 16.22 6.19 -17.86
C HIS A 55 15.22 5.75 -18.94
N ASN A 56 14.81 4.48 -18.96
CA ASN A 56 13.74 3.97 -19.81
C ASN A 56 12.35 4.06 -19.16
N ILE A 57 12.26 4.53 -17.92
CA ILE A 57 11.02 4.68 -17.16
C ILE A 57 10.67 6.17 -17.12
N THR A 58 9.44 6.51 -17.52
CA THR A 58 8.90 7.86 -17.40
C THR A 58 7.61 7.84 -16.61
N ILE A 59 7.53 8.69 -15.57
CA ILE A 59 6.32 8.93 -14.78
C ILE A 59 5.74 10.29 -15.20
N PHE A 60 4.46 10.32 -15.54
CA PHE A 60 3.71 11.56 -15.82
C PHE A 60 2.81 11.90 -14.64
N GLU A 61 2.94 13.09 -14.10
CA GLU A 61 2.13 13.61 -13.00
C GLU A 61 1.48 14.92 -13.44
N GLU A 62 0.18 15.08 -13.15
CA GLU A 62 -0.58 16.27 -13.49
C GLU A 62 -0.22 17.45 -12.58
N LEU A 63 0.11 17.17 -11.32
CA LEU A 63 0.51 18.16 -10.34
C LEU A 63 1.99 18.58 -10.50
N ASP A 64 2.33 19.66 -9.81
CA ASP A 64 3.70 20.18 -9.66
C ASP A 64 4.56 19.35 -8.68
N ARG A 65 4.05 18.21 -8.21
CA ARG A 65 4.70 17.36 -7.21
C ARG A 65 4.20 15.92 -7.25
N LEU A 66 5.08 15.01 -6.84
CA LEU A 66 4.77 13.58 -6.68
C LEU A 66 4.20 13.31 -5.28
N GLY A 67 3.50 12.18 -5.15
CA GLY A 67 2.95 11.65 -3.90
C GLY A 67 1.46 11.33 -3.98
N GLY A 68 0.72 11.99 -4.86
CA GLY A 68 -0.72 11.79 -5.03
C GLY A 68 -1.45 11.88 -3.68
N SER A 69 -2.17 10.82 -3.29
CA SER A 69 -2.92 10.77 -2.02
C SER A 69 -2.06 10.65 -0.76
N LEU A 70 -0.73 10.62 -0.87
CA LEU A 70 0.19 10.65 0.28
C LEU A 70 0.78 12.05 0.52
N ASP A 71 0.27 13.08 -0.16
CA ASP A 71 0.79 14.44 -0.04
C ASP A 71 0.60 15.06 1.35
N ALA A 72 1.57 15.89 1.70
CA ALA A 72 1.51 16.84 2.79
C ALA A 72 2.06 18.18 2.29
N SER A 73 1.53 19.29 2.79
CA SER A 73 1.96 20.65 2.41
C SER A 73 1.71 21.65 3.53
N GLY A 74 2.08 22.90 3.28
CA GLY A 74 1.90 23.99 4.23
C GLY A 74 3.19 24.31 4.98
N SER A 75 3.07 25.21 5.94
CA SER A 75 4.20 25.77 6.67
C SER A 75 3.77 26.26 8.05
N ALA A 76 4.74 26.55 8.92
CA ALA A 76 4.46 27.05 10.25
C ALA A 76 3.67 28.38 10.27
N ASP A 77 3.85 29.23 9.25
CA ASP A 77 3.16 30.52 9.11
C ASP A 77 1.77 30.41 8.46
N LYS A 78 1.55 29.45 7.55
CA LYS A 78 0.28 29.30 6.80
C LYS A 78 -0.61 28.17 7.31
N GLY A 79 -0.08 27.33 8.20
CA GLY A 79 -0.70 26.09 8.64
C GLY A 79 -0.28 24.88 7.80
N TYR A 80 -0.34 23.70 8.41
CA TYR A 80 -0.03 22.42 7.79
C TYR A 80 -1.30 21.73 7.27
N ILE A 81 -1.18 21.06 6.12
CA ILE A 81 -2.25 20.34 5.46
C ILE A 81 -1.80 18.90 5.22
N LEU A 82 -2.61 17.95 5.67
CA LEU A 82 -2.53 16.53 5.31
C LEU A 82 -3.86 16.11 4.70
N ARG A 83 -3.84 15.46 3.53
CA ARG A 83 -5.06 14.88 2.93
C ARG A 83 -5.59 13.65 3.67
N GLY A 84 -4.77 13.07 4.52
CA GLY A 84 -5.17 12.02 5.45
C GLY A 84 -3.99 11.17 5.86
N GLY A 85 -3.98 10.75 7.13
CA GLY A 85 -3.01 9.78 7.60
C GLY A 85 -3.25 8.40 6.98
N ARG A 86 -2.18 7.62 6.83
CA ARG A 86 -2.27 6.20 6.53
C ARG A 86 -1.90 5.39 7.76
N MET A 87 -2.54 4.24 7.87
CA MET A 87 -2.30 3.25 8.90
C MET A 87 -1.65 2.05 8.23
N PHE A 88 -0.65 1.49 8.88
CA PHE A 88 -0.03 0.24 8.49
C PHE A 88 -0.31 -0.81 9.57
N GLU A 89 -0.10 -2.06 9.24
CA GLU A 89 0.04 -3.17 10.19
C GLU A 89 1.13 -4.11 9.69
N GLU A 90 1.58 -5.01 10.54
CA GLU A 90 2.77 -5.84 10.32
C GLU A 90 2.71 -6.71 9.04
N HIS A 91 1.53 -7.04 8.53
CA HIS A 91 1.36 -7.86 7.33
C HIS A 91 1.17 -7.07 6.03
N TYR A 92 1.51 -5.78 5.98
CA TYR A 92 1.70 -5.02 4.73
C TYR A 92 2.97 -5.47 3.98
N ARG A 93 3.07 -6.76 3.66
CA ARG A 93 4.28 -7.44 3.16
C ARG A 93 4.86 -6.77 1.92
N CYS A 94 4.04 -6.45 0.92
CA CYS A 94 4.53 -5.80 -0.30
C CYS A 94 5.04 -4.38 -0.05
N THR A 95 4.47 -3.67 0.91
CA THR A 95 4.94 -2.33 1.29
C THR A 95 6.29 -2.44 1.99
N PHE A 96 6.42 -3.33 2.97
CA PHE A 96 7.70 -3.53 3.64
C PHE A 96 8.78 -4.13 2.73
N ASP A 97 8.41 -5.00 1.79
CA ASP A 97 9.34 -5.51 0.77
C ASP A 97 9.82 -4.40 -0.19
N LEU A 98 8.94 -3.49 -0.61
CA LEU A 98 9.36 -2.33 -1.39
C LEU A 98 10.39 -1.51 -0.58
N PHE A 99 9.99 -1.09 0.62
CA PHE A 99 10.76 -0.16 1.44
C PHE A 99 11.96 -0.78 2.18
N SER A 100 12.16 -2.10 2.13
CA SER A 100 13.40 -2.74 2.58
C SER A 100 14.56 -2.54 1.61
N SER A 101 14.28 -2.06 0.39
CA SER A 101 15.31 -1.70 -0.61
C SER A 101 15.51 -0.19 -0.78
N ILE A 102 14.71 0.62 -0.07
CA ILE A 102 14.73 2.08 -0.18
C ILE A 102 15.38 2.67 1.08
N PRO A 103 16.50 3.40 0.97
CA PRO A 103 17.12 4.05 2.11
C PRO A 103 16.27 5.23 2.61
N THR A 104 16.40 5.57 3.88
CA THR A 104 15.92 6.85 4.43
C THR A 104 16.67 8.01 3.78
N LEU A 105 16.13 9.24 3.87
CA LEU A 105 16.73 10.41 3.21
C LEU A 105 18.14 10.76 3.73
N ASP A 106 18.46 10.39 4.96
CA ASP A 106 19.79 10.53 5.55
C ASP A 106 20.72 9.33 5.27
N GLY A 107 20.20 8.28 4.63
CA GLY A 107 20.92 7.05 4.29
C GLY A 107 21.30 6.18 5.48
N SER A 108 20.79 6.46 6.69
CA SER A 108 21.21 5.74 7.91
C SER A 108 20.67 4.31 7.99
N GLN A 109 19.50 4.05 7.39
CA GLN A 109 18.86 2.74 7.36
C GLN A 109 17.86 2.64 6.20
N THR A 110 17.15 1.52 6.08
CA THR A 110 16.02 1.40 5.15
C THR A 110 14.75 2.00 5.76
N VAL A 111 13.84 2.48 4.91
CA VAL A 111 12.55 3.02 5.35
C VAL A 111 11.75 1.98 6.13
N SER A 112 11.82 0.70 5.76
CA SER A 112 11.16 -0.36 6.53
C SER A 112 11.75 -0.56 7.92
N GLN A 113 13.07 -0.51 8.07
CA GLN A 113 13.71 -0.57 9.38
C GLN A 113 13.30 0.62 10.26
N GLU A 114 13.28 1.83 9.70
CA GLU A 114 12.83 3.04 10.42
C GLU A 114 11.40 2.87 10.95
N ILE A 115 10.47 2.41 10.10
CA ILE A 115 9.08 2.19 10.49
C ILE A 115 8.99 1.11 11.58
N LEU A 116 9.67 -0.02 11.43
CA LEU A 116 9.61 -1.11 12.41
C LEU A 116 10.14 -0.66 13.77
N GLN A 117 11.33 -0.06 13.81
CA GLN A 117 11.96 0.43 15.04
C GLN A 117 11.10 1.51 15.72
N TRP A 118 10.53 2.44 14.94
CA TRP A 118 9.66 3.47 15.48
C TRP A 118 8.46 2.89 16.23
N ASN A 119 7.86 1.82 15.69
CA ASN A 119 6.69 1.19 16.30
C ASN A 119 7.02 0.20 17.44
N GLU A 120 8.28 -0.19 17.60
CA GLU A 120 8.73 -0.88 18.82
C GLU A 120 8.70 0.08 20.03
N VAL A 121 9.08 1.34 19.80
CA VAL A 121 9.13 2.42 20.80
C VAL A 121 7.75 3.07 20.99
N VAL A 122 7.08 3.45 19.90
CA VAL A 122 5.80 4.15 19.91
C VAL A 122 4.68 3.18 19.57
N ARG A 123 4.13 2.55 20.62
CA ARG A 123 3.03 1.58 20.48
C ARG A 123 1.67 2.26 20.49
N THR A 124 0.90 2.06 19.41
CA THR A 124 -0.48 2.55 19.32
C THR A 124 -1.40 1.79 20.29
N ALA A 125 -2.05 2.52 21.20
CA ALA A 125 -3.17 2.05 22.01
C ALA A 125 -4.05 3.25 22.39
N SER A 126 -5.24 3.34 21.80
CA SER A 126 -6.18 4.43 22.04
C SER A 126 -6.88 4.28 23.39
N LYS A 127 -6.83 5.33 24.21
CA LYS A 127 -7.51 5.42 25.51
C LYS A 127 -8.92 6.03 25.45
N ALA A 128 -9.31 6.51 24.27
CA ALA A 128 -10.56 7.22 24.03
C ALA A 128 -11.01 6.97 22.59
N ARG A 129 -11.16 5.69 22.23
CA ARG A 129 -11.49 5.29 20.85
C ARG A 129 -12.85 5.84 20.40
N LEU A 130 -13.79 5.95 21.34
CA LEU A 130 -15.08 6.59 21.16
C LEU A 130 -15.27 7.67 22.24
N VAL A 131 -15.97 8.74 21.88
CA VAL A 131 -16.38 9.80 22.80
C VAL A 131 -17.87 10.03 22.63
N ARG A 132 -18.63 10.08 23.73
CA ARG A 132 -20.07 10.31 23.71
C ARG A 132 -20.42 11.36 24.76
N ASN A 133 -21.13 12.42 24.36
CA ASN A 133 -21.53 13.52 25.25
C ASN A 133 -20.35 14.11 26.06
N GLY A 134 -19.19 14.26 25.42
CA GLY A 134 -17.97 14.78 26.07
C GLY A 134 -17.26 13.79 26.99
N GLN A 135 -17.73 12.55 27.11
CA GLN A 135 -17.11 11.50 27.93
C GLN A 135 -16.35 10.51 27.06
N ALA A 136 -15.09 10.27 27.39
CA ALA A 136 -14.27 9.27 26.75
C ALA A 136 -14.72 7.86 27.14
N ILE A 137 -14.76 6.96 26.17
CA ILE A 137 -15.01 5.53 26.38
C ILE A 137 -13.70 4.82 26.09
N ASP A 138 -13.04 4.38 27.16
CA ASP A 138 -11.87 3.51 27.08
C ASP A 138 -12.32 2.08 26.73
N ARG A 139 -11.61 1.44 25.81
CA ARG A 139 -11.87 0.05 25.37
C ARG A 139 -13.36 -0.28 25.15
N PRO A 140 -14.07 0.44 24.26
CA PRO A 140 -15.49 0.19 24.03
C PRO A 140 -15.73 -1.28 23.62
N PRO A 141 -16.69 -1.98 24.25
CA PRO A 141 -17.06 -3.32 23.82
C PRO A 141 -17.70 -3.24 22.43
N PHE A 142 -17.59 -4.30 21.62
CA PHE A 142 -18.15 -4.32 20.27
C PHE A 142 -19.67 -4.13 20.21
N GLY A 143 -20.40 -4.64 21.22
CA GLY A 143 -21.86 -4.52 21.26
C GLY A 143 -22.57 -5.31 20.17
N LEU A 144 -21.96 -6.40 19.69
CA LEU A 144 -22.58 -7.31 18.72
C LEU A 144 -23.52 -8.29 19.44
N ALA A 145 -24.75 -8.42 18.94
CA ALA A 145 -25.65 -9.49 19.32
C ALA A 145 -25.36 -10.76 18.51
N GLU A 146 -25.86 -11.91 18.95
CA GLU A 146 -25.68 -13.21 18.25
C GLU A 146 -26.06 -13.14 16.77
N ARG A 147 -27.20 -12.53 16.44
CA ARG A 147 -27.63 -12.33 15.04
C ARG A 147 -26.67 -11.49 14.20
N HIS A 148 -25.95 -10.54 14.82
CA HIS A 148 -24.93 -9.75 14.13
C HIS A 148 -23.70 -10.58 13.83
N ILE A 149 -23.29 -11.43 14.78
CA ILE A 149 -22.17 -12.35 14.62
C ILE A 149 -22.48 -13.36 13.51
N LEU A 150 -23.67 -13.96 13.50
CA LEU A 150 -24.11 -14.87 12.44
C LEU A 150 -24.12 -14.19 11.06
N ALA A 151 -24.52 -12.92 10.97
CA ALA A 151 -24.46 -12.16 9.73
C ALA A 151 -23.02 -11.89 9.26
N LEU A 152 -22.11 -11.54 10.19
CA LEU A 152 -20.68 -11.39 9.89
C LEU A 152 -20.05 -12.70 9.41
N GLU A 153 -20.34 -13.81 10.09
CA GLU A 153 -19.86 -15.14 9.73
C GLU A 153 -20.38 -15.58 8.36
N ARG A 154 -21.68 -15.40 8.11
CA ARG A 154 -22.28 -15.66 6.79
C ARG A 154 -21.57 -14.87 5.70
N LEU A 155 -21.38 -13.56 5.90
CA LEU A 155 -20.70 -12.72 4.92
C LEU A 155 -19.24 -13.18 4.69
N ALA A 156 -18.54 -13.59 5.74
CA ALA A 156 -17.16 -14.07 5.67
C ALA A 156 -17.01 -15.35 4.82
N ILE A 157 -18.03 -16.24 4.79
CA ILE A 157 -17.99 -17.49 3.99
C ILE A 157 -18.66 -17.36 2.61
N GLU A 158 -19.57 -16.41 2.41
CA GLU A 158 -20.32 -16.22 1.16
C GLU A 158 -19.40 -15.95 -0.04
N PRO A 159 -19.45 -16.71 -1.15
CA PRO A 159 -18.65 -16.44 -2.34
C PRO A 159 -18.80 -14.99 -2.83
N GLU A 160 -17.68 -14.32 -3.19
CA GLU A 160 -17.72 -12.92 -3.66
C GLU A 160 -18.64 -12.73 -4.88
N THR A 161 -18.76 -13.75 -5.72
CA THR A 161 -19.66 -13.76 -6.90
C THR A 161 -21.14 -13.66 -6.52
N LEU A 162 -21.53 -14.15 -5.34
CA LEU A 162 -22.90 -14.07 -4.83
C LEU A 162 -23.17 -12.73 -4.13
N LEU A 163 -22.13 -12.06 -3.64
CA LEU A 163 -22.24 -10.68 -3.12
C LEU A 163 -22.35 -9.65 -4.25
N ALA A 164 -21.70 -9.88 -5.39
CA ALA A 164 -21.83 -9.08 -6.61
C ALA A 164 -21.84 -7.55 -6.34
N ALA A 165 -22.88 -6.85 -6.79
CA ALA A 165 -23.05 -5.40 -6.65
C ALA A 165 -23.91 -5.00 -5.43
N THR A 166 -24.01 -5.86 -4.40
CA THR A 166 -24.77 -5.55 -3.17
C THR A 166 -23.99 -4.61 -2.24
N CYS A 167 -24.74 -3.91 -1.39
CA CYS A 167 -24.24 -3.00 -0.38
C CYS A 167 -24.18 -3.67 1.00
N ILE A 168 -23.37 -3.14 1.93
CA ILE A 168 -23.27 -3.65 3.31
C ILE A 168 -24.66 -3.72 3.97
N GLN A 169 -25.47 -2.67 3.83
CA GLN A 169 -26.83 -2.60 4.39
C GLN A 169 -27.81 -3.67 3.89
N ASP A 170 -27.51 -4.35 2.77
CA ASP A 170 -28.37 -5.43 2.27
C ASP A 170 -28.17 -6.73 3.08
N HIS A 171 -27.09 -6.83 3.86
CA HIS A 171 -26.69 -8.04 4.60
C HIS A 171 -26.83 -7.91 6.12
N PHE A 172 -27.09 -6.70 6.62
CA PHE A 172 -27.20 -6.43 8.06
C PHE A 172 -28.49 -5.69 8.38
N GLU A 173 -29.12 -6.08 9.49
CA GLU A 173 -30.26 -5.35 10.03
C GLU A 173 -29.86 -3.99 10.63
N ALA A 174 -30.82 -3.08 10.76
CA ALA A 174 -30.59 -1.71 11.21
C ALA A 174 -29.78 -1.61 12.51
N SER A 175 -30.05 -2.49 13.48
CA SER A 175 -29.38 -2.42 14.79
C SER A 175 -27.89 -2.77 14.75
N PHE A 176 -27.40 -3.43 13.70
CA PHE A 176 -25.96 -3.62 13.48
C PHE A 176 -25.23 -2.28 13.32
N PHE A 177 -25.85 -1.32 12.63
CA PHE A 177 -25.28 0.00 12.37
C PHE A 177 -25.27 0.92 13.59
N GLU A 178 -25.89 0.50 14.69
CA GLU A 178 -25.87 1.19 15.98
C GLU A 178 -24.80 0.62 16.92
N THR A 179 -24.15 -0.48 16.55
CA THR A 179 -23.12 -1.13 17.38
C THR A 179 -21.83 -0.31 17.44
N ASN A 180 -21.10 -0.45 18.54
CA ASN A 180 -19.76 0.12 18.66
C ASN A 180 -18.80 -0.52 17.65
N PHE A 181 -19.00 -1.80 17.30
CA PHE A 181 -18.25 -2.45 16.23
C PHE A 181 -18.37 -1.69 14.91
N TRP A 182 -19.59 -1.43 14.45
CA TRP A 182 -19.80 -0.68 13.21
C TRP A 182 -19.23 0.72 13.31
N LEU A 183 -19.48 1.46 14.40
CA LEU A 183 -18.96 2.81 14.59
C LEU A 183 -17.42 2.85 14.53
N MET A 184 -16.74 1.90 15.16
CA MET A 184 -15.29 1.82 15.08
C MET A 184 -14.83 1.42 13.68
N TRP A 185 -15.47 0.44 13.05
CA TRP A 185 -15.08 -0.04 11.73
C TRP A 185 -15.25 1.03 10.65
N CYS A 186 -16.43 1.66 10.60
CA CYS A 186 -16.76 2.66 9.58
C CYS A 186 -15.91 3.92 9.74
N THR A 187 -15.55 4.31 10.97
CA THR A 187 -14.66 5.47 11.19
C THR A 187 -13.18 5.16 10.97
N THR A 188 -12.73 3.92 11.20
CA THR A 188 -11.34 3.51 10.91
C THR A 188 -11.09 3.43 9.39
N PHE A 189 -12.05 2.85 8.66
CA PHE A 189 -11.88 2.51 7.24
C PHE A 189 -12.72 3.36 6.27
N ALA A 190 -13.44 4.36 6.79
CA ALA A 190 -14.33 5.24 6.02
C ALA A 190 -15.44 4.50 5.24
N PHE A 191 -15.94 3.38 5.77
CA PHE A 191 -17.09 2.69 5.19
C PHE A 191 -18.39 3.46 5.41
N GLN A 192 -19.30 3.36 4.45
CA GLN A 192 -20.69 3.79 4.56
C GLN A 192 -21.60 2.57 4.33
N PRO A 193 -22.85 2.55 4.85
CA PRO A 193 -23.73 1.38 4.68
C PRO A 193 -24.02 1.00 3.21
N TRP A 194 -23.98 1.98 2.30
CA TRP A 194 -24.15 1.78 0.85
C TRP A 194 -22.85 1.42 0.10
N HIS A 195 -21.73 1.23 0.80
CA HIS A 195 -20.51 0.74 0.16
C HIS A 195 -20.59 -0.76 -0.15
N SER A 196 -19.69 -1.22 -1.03
CA SER A 196 -19.59 -2.60 -1.48
C SER A 196 -19.50 -3.62 -0.33
N ALA A 197 -20.39 -4.60 -0.34
CA ALA A 197 -20.33 -5.75 0.57
C ALA A 197 -19.08 -6.61 0.34
N VAL A 198 -18.61 -6.70 -0.91
CA VAL A 198 -17.37 -7.43 -1.26
C VAL A 198 -16.16 -6.80 -0.58
N GLU A 199 -16.03 -5.48 -0.62
CA GLU A 199 -14.90 -4.80 0.04
C GLU A 199 -15.00 -4.91 1.56
N PHE A 200 -16.19 -4.79 2.14
CA PHE A 200 -16.37 -5.01 3.57
C PHE A 200 -15.97 -6.43 4.00
N LYS A 201 -16.39 -7.47 3.25
CA LYS A 201 -15.95 -8.86 3.44
C LYS A 201 -14.42 -8.97 3.39
N ARG A 202 -13.78 -8.39 2.37
CA ARG A 202 -12.32 -8.44 2.22
C ARG A 202 -11.63 -7.83 3.43
N TYR A 203 -12.12 -6.73 3.97
CA TYR A 203 -11.54 -6.12 5.18
C TYR A 203 -11.73 -7.01 6.43
N LEU A 204 -12.91 -7.63 6.60
CA LEU A 204 -13.14 -8.57 7.71
C LEU A 204 -12.13 -9.72 7.68
N LEU A 205 -11.92 -10.31 6.51
CA LEU A 205 -10.97 -11.41 6.32
C LEU A 205 -9.51 -10.94 6.43
N ARG A 206 -9.18 -9.79 5.83
CA ARG A 206 -7.81 -9.26 5.78
C ARG A 206 -7.28 -8.83 7.14
N PHE A 207 -8.17 -8.39 8.05
CA PHE A 207 -7.79 -7.86 9.36
C PHE A 207 -8.33 -8.70 10.52
N VAL A 208 -8.72 -9.96 10.28
CA VAL A 208 -9.24 -10.85 11.32
C VAL A 208 -8.26 -11.04 12.49
N HIS A 209 -6.95 -11.09 12.21
CA HIS A 209 -5.89 -11.19 13.22
C HIS A 209 -5.78 -9.95 14.12
N MET A 210 -6.38 -8.82 13.72
CA MET A 210 -6.36 -7.58 14.49
C MET A 210 -7.59 -7.38 15.38
N ILE A 211 -8.58 -8.29 15.32
CA ILE A 211 -9.87 -8.09 15.97
C ILE A 211 -9.74 -7.89 17.49
N ASP A 212 -8.87 -8.65 18.16
CA ASP A 212 -8.66 -8.61 19.62
C ASP A 212 -8.23 -7.22 20.13
N GLY A 213 -7.48 -6.48 19.30
CA GLY A 213 -6.96 -5.15 19.63
C GLY A 213 -7.70 -3.99 18.98
N PHE A 214 -8.76 -4.25 18.22
CA PHE A 214 -9.34 -3.25 17.32
C PHE A 214 -10.01 -2.09 18.06
N ASN A 215 -10.58 -2.34 19.24
CA ASN A 215 -11.17 -1.33 20.11
C ASN A 215 -10.16 -0.30 20.66
N GLU A 216 -8.87 -0.61 20.58
CA GLU A 216 -7.75 0.27 20.95
C GLU A 216 -6.89 0.67 19.75
N LEU A 217 -7.19 0.19 18.53
CA LEU A 217 -6.29 0.26 17.37
C LEU A 217 -4.89 -0.31 17.65
N LYS A 218 -4.81 -1.31 18.53
CA LYS A 218 -3.56 -2.01 18.84
C LYS A 218 -3.06 -2.74 17.59
N GLY A 219 -1.74 -2.72 17.38
CA GLY A 219 -1.10 -3.30 16.19
C GLY A 219 -1.05 -2.37 14.98
N ILE A 220 -1.72 -1.21 15.03
CA ILE A 220 -1.56 -0.20 13.99
C ILE A 220 -0.19 0.46 14.10
N MET A 221 0.54 0.45 12.99
CA MET A 221 1.84 1.05 12.82
C MET A 221 1.77 2.42 12.13
N ARG A 222 2.73 3.29 12.46
CA ARG A 222 2.89 4.65 11.92
C ARG A 222 4.29 4.87 11.37
N THR A 223 4.42 5.78 10.42
CA THR A 223 5.70 6.35 10.01
C THR A 223 6.16 7.42 11.02
N VAL A 224 7.46 7.74 11.04
CA VAL A 224 8.03 8.79 11.92
C VAL A 224 7.42 10.15 11.60
N PHE A 225 7.31 10.47 10.31
CA PHE A 225 6.66 11.68 9.80
C PHE A 225 5.41 11.32 9.00
N ASN A 226 4.83 12.31 8.32
CA ASN A 226 3.76 12.07 7.35
C ASN A 226 4.27 11.18 6.18
N GLN A 227 3.34 10.61 5.42
CA GLN A 227 3.69 9.66 4.35
C GLN A 227 4.41 10.31 3.17
N GLN A 228 4.26 11.61 2.93
CA GLN A 228 5.07 12.32 1.94
C GLN A 228 6.55 12.28 2.33
N ASP A 229 6.85 12.58 3.59
CA ASP A 229 8.21 12.66 4.10
C ASP A 229 8.85 11.31 4.36
N SER A 230 8.12 10.38 4.96
CA SER A 230 8.67 9.07 5.33
C SER A 230 8.64 8.04 4.20
N LEU A 231 7.84 8.22 3.15
CA LEU A 231 7.70 7.21 2.07
C LEU A 231 8.00 7.79 0.69
N VAL A 232 7.26 8.83 0.30
CA VAL A 232 7.33 9.37 -1.07
C VAL A 232 8.69 9.98 -1.36
N ARG A 233 9.21 10.83 -0.47
CA ARG A 233 10.50 11.49 -0.67
C ARG A 233 11.68 10.50 -0.73
N PRO A 234 11.84 9.53 0.20
CA PRO A 234 12.85 8.49 0.08
C PRO A 234 12.78 7.71 -1.23
N LEU A 235 11.57 7.25 -1.60
CA LEU A 235 11.36 6.49 -2.82
C LEU A 235 11.68 7.32 -4.06
N LYS A 236 11.29 8.60 -4.08
CA LYS A 236 11.64 9.52 -5.16
C LYS A 236 13.14 9.71 -5.26
N ALA A 237 13.84 9.96 -4.15
CA ALA A 237 15.30 10.14 -4.15
C ALA A 237 16.00 8.92 -4.74
N TRP A 238 15.60 7.72 -4.33
CA TRP A 238 16.11 6.48 -4.89
C TRP A 238 15.82 6.36 -6.39
N LEU A 239 14.61 6.70 -6.86
CA LEU A 239 14.27 6.65 -8.29
C LEU A 239 15.06 7.68 -9.12
N ASP A 240 15.30 8.88 -8.58
CA ASP A 240 16.11 9.92 -9.22
C ASP A 240 17.56 9.43 -9.41
N GLU A 241 18.15 8.79 -8.39
CA GLU A 241 19.50 8.20 -8.47
C GLU A 241 19.61 7.11 -9.54
N HIS A 242 18.51 6.39 -9.80
CA HIS A 242 18.45 5.36 -10.84
C HIS A 242 18.07 5.93 -12.23
N GLY A 243 17.92 7.24 -12.34
CA GLY A 243 17.69 7.95 -13.61
C GLY A 243 16.25 7.90 -14.11
N VAL A 244 15.26 7.62 -13.25
CA VAL A 244 13.85 7.66 -13.64
C VAL A 244 13.45 9.09 -13.97
N ARG A 245 12.75 9.27 -15.09
CA ARG A 245 12.28 10.59 -15.51
C ARG A 245 10.87 10.86 -14.97
N CYS A 246 10.74 11.86 -14.12
CA CYS A 246 9.44 12.38 -13.69
C CYS A 246 9.10 13.65 -14.48
N VAL A 247 7.98 13.65 -15.19
CA VAL A 247 7.44 14.80 -15.92
C VAL A 247 6.23 15.31 -15.14
N LEU A 248 6.40 16.46 -14.49
CA LEU A 248 5.36 17.15 -13.73
C LEU A 248 4.54 18.06 -14.65
N ASP A 249 3.40 18.57 -14.16
CA ASP A 249 2.48 19.42 -14.93
C ASP A 249 2.03 18.80 -16.27
N ALA A 250 1.91 17.47 -16.31
CA ALA A 250 1.66 16.68 -17.50
C ALA A 250 0.35 15.88 -17.41
N THR A 251 -0.72 16.43 -17.99
CA THR A 251 -2.03 15.76 -18.08
C THR A 251 -2.08 14.76 -19.24
N VAL A 252 -2.25 13.47 -18.94
CA VAL A 252 -2.50 12.44 -19.95
C VAL A 252 -3.97 12.41 -20.33
N LYS A 253 -4.31 12.91 -21.51
CA LYS A 253 -5.72 13.01 -21.97
C LYS A 253 -6.30 11.71 -22.53
N ARG A 254 -5.48 10.89 -23.18
CA ARG A 254 -5.93 9.67 -23.85
C ARG A 254 -4.76 8.69 -24.04
N SER A 255 -5.02 7.42 -23.76
CA SER A 255 -4.21 6.31 -24.27
C SER A 255 -4.89 5.74 -25.51
N MET A 256 -4.13 5.54 -26.59
CA MET A 256 -4.63 4.91 -27.81
C MET A 256 -4.12 3.48 -27.87
N SER A 257 -5.02 2.51 -27.82
CA SER A 257 -4.74 1.11 -28.10
C SER A 257 -5.32 0.74 -29.46
N GLY A 258 -4.47 0.22 -30.36
CA GLY A 258 -4.84 -0.13 -31.73
C GLY A 258 -3.64 -0.11 -32.67
N PRO A 259 -3.75 -0.66 -33.90
CA PRO A 259 -2.67 -0.63 -34.87
C PRO A 259 -2.33 0.83 -35.21
N VAL A 260 -1.08 1.23 -34.99
CA VAL A 260 -0.55 2.53 -35.43
C VAL A 260 -0.61 2.56 -36.95
N ARG A 261 -1.65 3.17 -37.52
CA ARG A 261 -1.68 3.50 -38.95
C ARG A 261 -0.61 4.55 -39.19
N ARG A 262 0.59 4.11 -39.58
CA ARG A 262 1.58 4.98 -40.21
C ARG A 262 1.00 5.40 -41.55
N SER A 263 0.54 6.65 -41.65
CA SER A 263 0.28 7.26 -42.96
C SER A 263 1.59 7.31 -43.73
N ARG A 264 1.58 6.78 -44.96
CA ARG A 264 2.65 6.97 -45.94
C ARG A 264 2.74 8.42 -46.36
#